data_AF-A0A2U2ZY47-F1
#
_entry.id   AF-A0A2U2ZY47-F1
#
_cell.length_a   1.000
_cell.length_b   1.000
_cell.length_c   1.000
_cell.angle_alpha   90.00
_cell.angle_beta   90.00
_cell.angle_gamma   90.00
#
_symmetry.space_group_name_H-M   'P 1'
#
loop_
_entity.id
_entity.type
_entity.pdbx_description
1 polymer ?
#
loop_
_entity_poly.entity_id
_entity_poly.type
_entity_poly.pdbx_seq_one_letter_code
_entity_poly.pdbx_strand_id
1 'polypeptide(L)'
;MPDDSAAESARVERVEAILTGGYIGRDKAAEVAAKVPEARDRILGWLGAAADAEDWRRFERLAAAAVHLHPDGLAPILVRALAADATGVNSEDLVDMLGELRAPEAVEAIGRLVHRRRDVDGPFFPLCIKGIQALGEIGTPDAEQFLTTVATSAPGEWPDPLRWHAAEQLGIEDELGFDEDEMLGGV
;
A
#
# COMPACT_ATOMS: atom_id res chain seq x y z
N MET A 1 14.21 -4.77 -36.07
CA MET A 1 13.03 -4.87 -35.19
C MET A 1 12.69 -3.51 -34.56
N PRO A 2 12.10 -2.57 -35.31
CA PRO A 2 11.56 -1.31 -34.77
C PRO A 2 10.05 -1.36 -34.42
N ASP A 3 9.34 -2.42 -34.79
CA ASP A 3 7.85 -2.47 -34.76
C ASP A 3 7.25 -2.79 -33.38
N ASP A 4 7.94 -3.60 -32.58
CA ASP A 4 7.40 -4.10 -31.30
C ASP A 4 7.47 -3.05 -30.19
N SER A 5 8.51 -2.19 -30.22
CA SER A 5 8.69 -1.10 -29.25
C SER A 5 7.70 0.06 -29.46
N ALA A 6 7.39 0.39 -30.73
CA ALA A 6 6.38 1.39 -31.05
C ALA A 6 4.97 0.92 -30.68
N ALA A 7 4.67 -0.35 -30.96
CA ALA A 7 3.41 -0.97 -30.55
C ALA A 7 3.26 -1.01 -29.01
N GLU A 8 4.34 -1.31 -28.28
CA GLU A 8 4.33 -1.30 -26.82
C GLU A 8 4.07 0.09 -26.23
N SER A 9 4.74 1.11 -26.78
CA SER A 9 4.55 2.50 -26.36
C SER A 9 3.09 2.95 -26.56
N ALA A 10 2.52 2.63 -27.72
CA ALA A 10 1.12 2.97 -28.03
C ALA A 10 0.10 2.28 -27.10
N ARG A 11 0.39 1.06 -26.63
CA ARG A 11 -0.47 0.34 -25.67
C ARG A 11 -0.45 1.02 -24.30
N VAL A 12 0.74 1.35 -23.79
CA VAL A 12 0.89 2.05 -22.52
C VAL A 12 0.17 3.39 -22.57
N GLU A 13 0.39 4.19 -23.61
CA GLU A 13 -0.26 5.49 -23.78
C GLU A 13 -1.79 5.39 -23.81
N ARG A 14 -2.33 4.33 -24.45
CA ARG A 14 -3.77 4.09 -24.49
C ARG A 14 -4.34 3.74 -23.11
N VAL A 15 -3.63 2.94 -22.32
CA VAL A 15 -4.00 2.66 -20.93
C VAL A 15 -3.95 3.93 -20.10
N GLU A 16 -2.89 4.73 -20.23
CA GLU A 16 -2.76 6.00 -19.52
C GLU A 16 -3.88 7.00 -19.85
N ALA A 17 -4.30 7.06 -21.11
CA ALA A 17 -5.41 7.90 -21.52
C ALA A 17 -6.72 7.52 -20.79
N ILE A 18 -6.97 6.23 -20.56
CA ILE A 18 -8.13 5.74 -19.79
C ILE A 18 -7.97 6.07 -18.30
N LEU A 19 -6.77 5.89 -17.76
CA LEU A 19 -6.48 6.12 -16.34
C LEU A 19 -6.44 7.60 -15.96
N THR A 20 -6.33 8.50 -16.94
CA THR A 20 -6.27 9.95 -16.69
C THR A 20 -7.59 10.49 -16.09
N GLY A 21 -7.46 11.37 -15.10
CA GLY A 21 -8.55 12.17 -14.53
C GLY A 21 -9.43 11.45 -13.52
N GLY A 22 -9.37 11.85 -12.25
CA GLY A 22 -10.18 11.27 -11.17
C GLY A 22 -9.67 9.92 -10.66
N TYR A 23 -10.39 9.36 -9.68
CA TYR A 23 -10.05 8.13 -8.97
C TYR A 23 -9.92 6.92 -9.92
N ILE A 24 -8.91 6.08 -9.68
CA ILE A 24 -8.68 4.82 -10.39
C ILE A 24 -9.18 3.69 -9.51
N GLY A 25 -10.45 3.35 -9.68
CA GLY A 25 -11.10 2.22 -9.03
C GLY A 25 -11.38 1.07 -9.99
N ARG A 26 -12.12 0.08 -9.50
CA ARG A 26 -12.56 -1.11 -10.24
C ARG A 26 -13.16 -0.80 -11.63
N ASP A 27 -13.95 0.25 -11.76
CA ASP A 27 -14.61 0.61 -13.02
C ASP A 27 -13.60 1.01 -14.10
N LYS A 28 -12.58 1.80 -13.75
CA LYS A 28 -11.51 2.17 -14.67
C LYS A 28 -10.62 0.98 -15.03
N ALA A 29 -10.31 0.11 -14.06
CA ALA A 29 -9.57 -1.11 -14.33
C ALA A 29 -10.34 -2.05 -15.28
N ALA A 30 -11.66 -2.17 -15.09
CA ALA A 30 -12.53 -2.90 -16.01
C ALA A 30 -12.56 -2.27 -17.41
N GLU A 31 -12.59 -0.95 -17.51
CA GLU A 31 -12.49 -0.24 -18.79
C GLU A 31 -11.15 -0.51 -19.49
N VAL A 32 -10.03 -0.48 -18.75
CA VAL A 32 -8.71 -0.87 -19.26
C VAL A 32 -8.74 -2.29 -19.81
N ALA A 33 -9.22 -3.26 -19.04
CA ALA A 33 -9.31 -4.65 -19.48
C ALA A 33 -10.19 -4.84 -20.73
N ALA A 34 -11.24 -4.04 -20.90
CA ALA A 34 -12.11 -4.10 -22.06
C ALA A 34 -11.50 -3.44 -23.30
N LYS A 35 -10.81 -2.30 -23.14
CA LYS A 35 -10.27 -1.50 -24.26
C LYS A 35 -8.84 -1.86 -24.66
N VAL A 36 -8.10 -2.49 -23.76
CA VAL A 36 -6.72 -2.99 -23.93
C VAL A 36 -6.57 -4.33 -23.19
N PRO A 37 -7.11 -5.44 -23.72
CA PRO A 37 -7.08 -6.74 -23.05
C PRO A 37 -5.68 -7.23 -22.68
N GLU A 38 -4.67 -6.89 -23.49
CA GLU A 38 -3.26 -7.23 -23.27
C GLU A 38 -2.69 -6.58 -22.01
N ALA A 39 -3.35 -5.56 -21.45
CA ALA A 39 -2.89 -4.90 -20.23
C ALA A 39 -2.74 -5.90 -19.07
N ARG A 40 -3.59 -6.93 -18.98
CA ARG A 40 -3.50 -7.95 -17.91
C ARG A 40 -2.15 -8.66 -17.89
N ASP A 41 -1.61 -8.97 -19.06
CA ASP A 41 -0.35 -9.71 -19.20
C ASP A 41 0.88 -8.78 -19.20
N ARG A 42 0.68 -7.49 -19.41
CA ARG A 42 1.76 -6.52 -19.66
C ARG A 42 1.97 -5.51 -18.54
N ILE A 43 0.97 -5.28 -17.69
CA ILE A 43 0.99 -4.21 -16.68
C ILE A 43 2.16 -4.33 -15.70
N LEU A 44 2.58 -5.55 -15.35
CA LEU A 44 3.76 -5.76 -14.49
C LEU A 44 5.06 -5.30 -15.17
N GLY A 45 5.19 -5.56 -16.48
CA GLY A 45 6.33 -5.07 -17.27
C GLY A 45 6.34 -3.55 -17.37
N TRP A 46 5.17 -2.93 -17.54
CA TRP A 46 5.04 -1.47 -17.56
C TRP A 46 5.33 -0.82 -16.22
N LEU A 47 4.90 -1.44 -15.11
CA LEU A 47 5.26 -1.02 -13.75
C LEU A 47 6.77 -1.10 -13.52
N GLY A 48 7.40 -2.21 -13.95
CA GLY A 48 8.84 -2.38 -13.89
C GLY A 48 9.57 -1.27 -14.65
N ALA A 49 9.17 -1.01 -15.90
CA ALA A 49 9.77 0.03 -16.73
C ALA A 49 9.56 1.45 -16.15
N ALA A 50 8.39 1.74 -15.58
CA ALA A 50 8.12 3.03 -14.94
C ALA A 50 8.98 3.21 -13.68
N ALA A 51 9.14 2.17 -12.86
CA ALA A 51 10.02 2.21 -11.70
C ALA A 51 11.50 2.39 -12.09
N ASP A 52 11.97 1.65 -13.10
CA ASP A 52 13.36 1.76 -13.59
C ASP A 52 13.67 3.14 -14.20
N ALA A 53 12.66 3.81 -14.75
CA ALA A 53 12.74 5.17 -15.27
C ALA A 53 12.46 6.26 -14.23
N GLU A 54 12.18 5.90 -12.97
CA GLU A 54 11.73 6.80 -11.90
C GLU A 54 10.48 7.63 -12.27
N ASP A 55 9.63 7.11 -13.17
CA ASP A 55 8.36 7.72 -13.57
C ASP A 55 7.26 7.33 -12.57
N TRP A 56 7.39 7.85 -11.34
CA TRP A 56 6.55 7.49 -10.20
C TRP A 56 5.08 7.84 -10.39
N ARG A 57 4.78 8.92 -11.09
CA ARG A 57 3.41 9.31 -11.41
C ARG A 57 2.74 8.28 -12.35
N ARG A 58 3.48 7.76 -13.33
CA ARG A 58 2.98 6.67 -14.19
C ARG A 58 2.86 5.39 -13.39
N PHE A 59 3.87 5.08 -12.56
CA PHE A 59 3.87 3.91 -11.69
C PHE A 59 2.61 3.84 -10.82
N GLU A 60 2.25 4.91 -10.11
CA GLU A 60 1.07 4.96 -9.23
C GLU A 60 -0.23 4.67 -9.98
N ARG A 61 -0.42 5.28 -11.15
CA ARG A 61 -1.64 5.05 -11.95
C ARG A 61 -1.75 3.61 -12.41
N LEU A 62 -0.64 3.05 -12.89
CA LEU A 62 -0.58 1.66 -13.31
C LEU A 62 -0.78 0.72 -12.11
N ALA A 63 -0.24 1.05 -10.94
CA ALA A 63 -0.37 0.26 -9.72
C ALA A 63 -1.83 0.22 -9.24
N ALA A 64 -2.49 1.38 -9.18
CA ALA A 64 -3.91 1.47 -8.83
C ALA A 64 -4.80 0.66 -9.78
N ALA A 65 -4.52 0.68 -11.09
CA ALA A 65 -5.22 -0.18 -12.03
C ALA A 65 -4.89 -1.67 -11.81
N ALA A 66 -3.62 -1.99 -11.57
CA ALA A 66 -3.14 -3.36 -11.38
C ALA A 66 -3.78 -4.03 -10.16
N VAL A 67 -3.99 -3.30 -9.06
CA VAL A 67 -4.64 -3.83 -7.85
C VAL A 67 -6.00 -4.45 -8.17
N HIS A 68 -6.79 -3.82 -9.04
CA HIS A 68 -8.09 -4.34 -9.44
C HIS A 68 -8.06 -5.29 -10.64
N LEU A 69 -6.94 -5.37 -11.37
CA LEU A 69 -6.71 -6.36 -12.41
C LEU A 69 -6.17 -7.69 -11.85
N HIS A 70 -5.67 -7.68 -10.61
CA HIS A 70 -5.11 -8.82 -9.89
C HIS A 70 -4.09 -9.65 -10.69
N PRO A 71 -3.03 -9.05 -11.28
CA PRO A 71 -1.97 -9.82 -11.91
C PRO A 71 -1.08 -10.49 -10.85
N ASP A 72 -0.73 -11.75 -11.08
CA ASP A 72 0.19 -12.50 -10.21
C ASP A 72 1.58 -11.83 -10.20
N GLY A 73 2.09 -11.49 -9.01
CA GLY A 73 3.41 -10.86 -8.85
C GLY A 73 3.40 -9.32 -8.79
N LEU A 74 2.24 -8.69 -8.61
CA LEU A 74 2.15 -7.25 -8.33
C LEU A 74 2.79 -6.86 -6.99
N ALA A 75 2.48 -7.60 -5.92
CA ALA A 75 2.89 -7.25 -4.57
C ALA A 75 4.42 -7.09 -4.39
N PRO A 76 5.30 -7.96 -4.92
CA PRO A 76 6.74 -7.77 -4.82
C PRO A 76 7.25 -6.48 -5.48
N ILE A 77 6.58 -6.00 -6.54
CA ILE A 77 6.93 -4.73 -7.20
C ILE A 77 6.58 -3.55 -6.29
N LEU A 78 5.39 -3.56 -5.68
CA LEU A 78 4.94 -2.54 -4.74
C LEU A 78 5.81 -2.51 -3.48
N VAL A 79 6.16 -3.68 -2.92
CA VAL A 79 7.08 -3.79 -1.78
C VAL A 79 8.43 -3.17 -2.10
N ARG A 80 8.98 -3.42 -3.29
CA ARG A 80 10.26 -2.82 -3.72
C ARG A 80 10.16 -1.29 -3.81
N ALA A 81 9.06 -0.76 -4.34
CA ALA A 81 8.84 0.69 -4.41
C ALA A 81 8.73 1.31 -3.01
N LEU A 82 8.01 0.66 -2.09
CA LEU A 82 7.87 1.09 -0.70
C LEU A 82 9.22 1.07 0.03
N ALA A 83 9.99 -0.01 -0.14
CA ALA A 83 11.29 -0.18 0.49
C ALA A 83 12.35 0.82 -0.02
N ALA A 84 12.25 1.24 -1.29
CA ALA A 84 13.12 2.25 -1.88
C ALA A 84 12.89 3.66 -1.32
N ASP A 85 11.77 3.90 -0.63
CA ASP A 85 11.37 5.22 -0.11
C ASP A 85 11.49 6.31 -1.19
N ALA A 86 11.04 5.96 -2.40
CA ALA A 86 11.29 6.76 -3.59
C ALA A 86 10.56 8.11 -3.50
N THR A 87 11.32 9.19 -3.73
CA THR A 87 10.75 10.54 -3.73
C THR A 87 9.71 10.69 -4.84
N GLY A 88 8.48 11.02 -4.48
CA GLY A 88 7.38 11.24 -5.43
C GLY A 88 6.45 10.05 -5.62
N VAL A 89 6.64 8.95 -4.89
CA VAL A 89 5.61 7.93 -4.69
C VAL A 89 4.90 8.18 -3.37
N ASN A 90 3.58 8.12 -3.38
CA ASN A 90 2.76 8.19 -2.19
C ASN A 90 2.82 6.86 -1.41
N SER A 91 3.60 6.83 -0.34
CA SER A 91 3.73 5.65 0.52
C SER A 91 2.40 5.22 1.14
N GLU A 92 1.47 6.14 1.38
CA GLU A 92 0.13 5.77 1.87
C GLU A 92 -0.61 4.92 0.84
N ASP A 93 -0.63 5.35 -0.42
CA ASP A 93 -1.30 4.60 -1.49
C ASP A 93 -0.66 3.22 -1.67
N LEU A 94 0.67 3.11 -1.58
CA LEU A 94 1.35 1.81 -1.64
C LEU A 94 0.94 0.88 -0.49
N VAL A 95 0.85 1.42 0.74
CA VAL A 95 0.45 0.65 1.92
C VAL A 95 -1.00 0.18 1.76
N ASP A 96 -1.91 1.06 1.35
CA ASP A 96 -3.32 0.73 1.11
C ASP A 96 -3.45 -0.37 0.04
N MET A 97 -2.71 -0.25 -1.07
CA MET A 97 -2.70 -1.26 -2.13
C MET A 97 -2.16 -2.61 -1.65
N LEU A 98 -1.13 -2.63 -0.80
CA LEU A 98 -0.56 -3.87 -0.26
C LEU A 98 -1.51 -4.56 0.75
N GLY A 99 -2.25 -3.78 1.53
CA GLY A 99 -3.34 -4.24 2.39
C GLY A 99 -4.48 -4.87 1.59
N GLU A 100 -4.98 -4.17 0.56
CA GLU A 100 -6.06 -4.66 -0.32
C GLU A 100 -5.69 -5.99 -1.00
N LEU A 101 -4.43 -6.12 -1.42
CA LEU A 101 -3.90 -7.35 -2.01
C LEU A 101 -3.68 -8.48 -1.00
N ARG A 102 -3.75 -8.18 0.31
CA ARG A 102 -3.38 -9.08 1.41
C ARG A 102 -2.00 -9.70 1.20
N ALA A 103 -1.03 -8.86 0.83
CA ALA A 103 0.30 -9.29 0.43
C ALA A 103 1.17 -9.74 1.62
N PRO A 104 1.40 -11.05 1.85
CA PRO A 104 2.20 -11.53 2.99
C PRO A 104 3.65 -11.01 2.96
N GLU A 105 4.24 -10.85 1.77
CA GLU A 105 5.60 -10.34 1.59
C GLU A 105 5.77 -8.87 1.99
N ALA A 106 4.67 -8.13 2.19
CA ALA A 106 4.71 -6.71 2.55
C ALA A 106 4.91 -6.47 4.05
N VAL A 107 4.66 -7.46 4.90
CA VAL A 107 4.63 -7.31 6.35
C VAL A 107 5.90 -6.66 6.89
N GLU A 108 7.06 -7.17 6.48
CA GLU A 108 8.34 -6.63 6.96
C GLU A 108 8.56 -5.18 6.50
N ALA A 109 8.22 -4.85 5.25
CA ALA A 109 8.40 -3.51 4.69
C ALA A 109 7.48 -2.49 5.38
N ILE A 110 6.21 -2.85 5.60
CA ILE A 110 5.23 -2.02 6.30
C ILE A 110 5.63 -1.86 7.77
N GLY A 111 6.02 -2.93 8.47
CA GLY A 111 6.47 -2.87 9.86
C GLY A 111 7.69 -1.96 10.04
N ARG A 112 8.68 -2.03 9.13
CA ARG A 112 9.83 -1.12 9.11
C ARG A 112 9.40 0.34 8.87
N LEU A 113 8.44 0.58 7.98
CA LEU A 113 7.90 1.92 7.75
C LEU A 113 7.26 2.49 9.02
N VAL A 114 6.36 1.72 9.65
CA VAL A 114 5.68 2.11 10.89
C VAL A 114 6.69 2.42 11.99
N HIS A 115 7.70 1.56 12.18
CA HIS A 115 8.78 1.79 13.14
C HIS A 115 9.55 3.09 12.88
N ARG A 116 9.91 3.39 11.63
CA ARG A 116 10.65 4.62 11.29
C ARG A 116 9.81 5.88 11.50
N ARG A 117 8.50 5.77 11.27
CA ARG A 117 7.60 6.93 11.27
C ARG A 117 7.04 7.25 12.65
N ARG A 118 6.99 6.28 13.58
CA ARG A 118 6.38 6.45 14.91
C ARG A 118 6.92 7.63 15.73
N ASP A 119 8.15 8.08 15.47
CA ASP A 119 8.79 9.17 16.22
C ASP A 119 8.62 10.55 15.54
N VAL A 120 8.12 10.59 14.30
CA VAL A 120 8.08 11.81 13.47
C VAL A 120 6.72 12.11 12.85
N ASP A 121 5.81 11.14 12.81
CA ASP A 121 4.48 11.26 12.19
C ASP A 121 3.42 11.79 13.16
N GLY A 122 3.81 12.07 14.41
CA GLY A 122 2.93 12.57 15.47
C GLY A 122 2.46 14.01 15.24
N PRO A 123 1.36 14.43 15.88
CA PRO A 123 0.59 13.65 16.87
C PRO A 123 -0.48 12.74 16.26
N PHE A 124 -0.75 12.84 14.96
CA PHE A 124 -1.85 12.11 14.32
C PHE A 124 -1.43 10.77 13.69
N PHE A 125 -0.14 10.58 13.44
CA PHE A 125 0.44 9.34 12.93
C PHE A 125 -0.26 8.72 11.70
N PRO A 126 -0.70 9.51 10.70
CA PRO A 126 -1.57 9.03 9.62
C PRO A 126 -0.98 7.85 8.84
N LEU A 127 0.31 7.87 8.55
CA LEU A 127 0.95 6.80 7.79
C LEU A 127 1.22 5.57 8.65
N CYS A 128 1.52 5.75 9.95
CA CYS A 128 1.62 4.63 10.88
C CYS A 128 0.28 3.92 11.05
N ILE A 129 -0.83 4.67 11.19
CA ILE A 129 -2.18 4.12 11.32
C ILE A 129 -2.55 3.33 10.07
N LYS A 130 -2.32 3.89 8.88
CA LYS A 130 -2.50 3.14 7.62
C LYS A 130 -1.66 1.87 7.57
N GLY A 131 -0.41 1.92 8.01
CA GLY A 131 0.44 0.73 8.10
C GLY A 131 -0.12 -0.34 9.02
N ILE A 132 -0.65 0.05 10.19
CA ILE A 132 -1.30 -0.85 11.14
C ILE A 132 -2.56 -1.48 10.52
N GLN A 133 -3.41 -0.67 9.88
CA GLN A 133 -4.62 -1.15 9.20
C GLN A 133 -4.28 -2.14 8.07
N ALA A 134 -3.31 -1.82 7.21
CA ALA A 134 -2.87 -2.71 6.15
C ALA A 134 -2.30 -4.04 6.70
N LEU A 135 -1.59 -4.02 7.83
CA LEU A 135 -1.14 -5.24 8.50
C LEU A 135 -2.32 -6.09 9.01
N GLY A 136 -3.36 -5.44 9.55
CA GLY A 136 -4.62 -6.11 9.92
C GLY A 136 -5.32 -6.75 8.72
N GLU A 137 -5.39 -6.05 7.58
CA GLU A 137 -5.96 -6.58 6.34
C GLU A 137 -5.18 -7.79 5.77
N ILE A 138 -3.84 -7.75 5.86
CA ILE A 138 -2.96 -8.86 5.46
C ILE A 138 -3.21 -10.10 6.32
N GLY A 139 -3.36 -9.94 7.64
CA GLY A 139 -3.84 -10.99 8.55
C GLY A 139 -2.99 -12.26 8.60
N THR A 140 -1.68 -12.15 8.33
CA THR A 140 -0.75 -13.27 8.49
C THR A 140 -0.28 -13.38 9.94
N PRO A 141 0.23 -14.54 10.39
CA PRO A 141 0.80 -14.67 11.73
C PRO A 141 1.91 -13.65 12.04
N ASP A 142 2.72 -13.29 11.04
CA ASP A 142 3.78 -12.28 11.20
C ASP A 142 3.20 -10.87 11.36
N ALA A 143 2.11 -10.56 10.64
CA ALA A 143 1.40 -9.29 10.81
C ALA A 143 0.74 -9.21 12.19
N GLU A 144 0.03 -10.27 12.61
CA GLU A 144 -0.56 -10.37 13.95
C GLU A 144 0.50 -10.26 15.06
N GLN A 145 1.67 -10.86 14.88
CA GLN A 145 2.78 -10.74 15.82
C GLN A 145 3.29 -9.30 15.93
N PHE A 146 3.42 -8.60 14.80
CA PHE A 146 3.79 -7.18 14.79
C PHE A 146 2.74 -6.35 15.55
N LEU A 147 1.46 -6.52 15.21
CA LEU A 147 0.35 -5.81 15.87
C LEU A 147 0.31 -6.09 17.37
N THR A 148 0.51 -7.35 17.77
CA THR A 148 0.53 -7.74 19.19
C THR A 148 1.67 -7.03 19.90
N THR A 149 2.86 -7.00 19.29
CA THR A 149 4.04 -6.31 19.84
C THR A 149 3.77 -4.82 20.07
N VAL A 150 3.08 -4.16 19.14
CA VAL A 150 2.68 -2.76 19.29
C VAL A 150 1.65 -2.61 20.41
N ALA A 151 0.55 -3.37 20.34
CA ALA A 151 -0.58 -3.27 21.27
C ALA A 151 -0.17 -3.52 22.73
N THR A 152 0.65 -4.55 22.98
CA THR A 152 1.06 -4.95 24.34
C THR A 152 2.34 -4.28 24.83
N SER A 153 2.88 -3.32 24.08
CA SER A 153 4.08 -2.59 24.49
C SER A 153 3.84 -1.74 25.74
N ALA A 154 4.92 -1.50 26.48
CA ALA A 154 4.84 -0.66 27.67
C ALA A 154 4.53 0.80 27.28
N PRO A 155 3.79 1.56 28.12
CA PRO A 155 3.56 2.98 27.89
C PRO A 155 4.87 3.73 27.63
N GLY A 156 4.91 4.51 26.55
CA GLY A 156 6.10 5.27 26.12
C GLY A 156 7.07 4.53 25.19
N GLU A 157 6.93 3.21 24.99
CA GLU A 157 7.67 2.48 23.94
C GLU A 157 7.06 2.70 22.56
N TRP A 158 5.73 2.85 22.53
CA TRP A 158 4.93 3.24 21.38
C TRP A 158 3.95 4.34 21.77
N PRO A 159 3.64 5.27 20.85
CA PRO A 159 2.55 6.23 21.05
C PRO A 159 1.22 5.54 21.31
N ASP A 160 0.43 6.07 22.25
CA ASP A 160 -0.86 5.50 22.63
C ASP A 160 -1.84 5.35 21.45
N PRO A 161 -1.97 6.31 20.51
CA PRO A 161 -2.82 6.10 19.33
C PRO A 161 -2.43 4.86 18.51
N LEU A 162 -1.13 4.57 18.38
CA LEU A 162 -0.65 3.40 17.65
C LEU A 162 -0.90 2.10 18.41
N ARG A 163 -0.78 2.12 19.74
CA ARG A 163 -1.13 0.98 20.60
C ARG A 163 -2.61 0.65 20.49
N TRP A 164 -3.47 1.67 20.51
CA TRP A 164 -4.92 1.54 20.36
C TRP A 164 -5.30 0.95 19.00
N HIS A 165 -4.84 1.55 17.89
CA HIS A 165 -5.14 1.04 16.55
C HIS A 165 -4.62 -0.39 16.35
N ALA A 166 -3.46 -0.76 16.90
CA ALA A 166 -2.97 -2.13 16.81
C ALA A 166 -3.86 -3.12 17.59
N ALA A 167 -4.38 -2.71 18.75
CA ALA A 167 -5.33 -3.51 19.52
C ALA A 167 -6.67 -3.64 18.79
N GLU A 168 -7.18 -2.56 18.18
CA GLU A 168 -8.40 -2.54 17.37
C GLU A 168 -8.31 -3.52 16.19
N GLN A 169 -7.18 -3.56 15.47
CA GLN A 169 -6.98 -4.52 14.38
C GLN A 169 -6.98 -5.98 14.86
N LEU A 170 -6.65 -6.22 16.12
CA LEU A 170 -6.65 -7.56 16.74
C LEU A 170 -7.98 -7.88 17.47
N GLY A 171 -8.82 -6.86 17.73
CA GLY A 171 -10.03 -6.99 18.54
C GLY A 171 -9.76 -7.27 20.02
N ILE A 172 -8.67 -6.71 20.58
CA ILE A 172 -8.24 -6.93 21.98
C ILE A 172 -8.19 -5.65 22.83
N GLU A 173 -8.69 -4.52 22.32
CA GLU A 173 -8.70 -3.22 22.99
C GLU A 173 -9.38 -3.28 24.37
N ASP A 174 -10.52 -3.96 24.47
CA ASP A 174 -11.24 -4.18 25.72
C ASP A 174 -10.45 -5.07 26.70
N GLU A 175 -9.74 -6.09 26.18
CA GLU A 175 -8.92 -6.99 26.99
C GLU A 175 -7.71 -6.28 27.60
N LEU A 176 -7.16 -5.32 26.88
CA LEU A 176 -6.07 -4.45 27.33
C LEU A 176 -6.55 -3.29 28.21
N GLY A 177 -7.87 -3.08 28.29
CA GLY A 177 -8.49 -1.99 29.06
C GLY A 177 -8.17 -0.62 28.48
N PHE A 178 -8.02 -0.52 27.16
CA PHE A 178 -7.81 0.76 26.47
C PHE A 178 -9.13 1.54 26.40
N ASP A 179 -9.06 2.81 26.76
CA ASP A 179 -10.13 3.78 26.54
C ASP A 179 -9.82 4.60 25.30
N GLU A 180 -10.71 4.62 24.31
CA GLU A 180 -10.48 5.30 23.02
C GLU A 180 -10.21 6.80 23.23
N ASP A 181 -11.01 7.47 24.06
CA ASP A 181 -10.88 8.91 24.30
C ASP A 181 -9.53 9.23 24.97
N GLU A 182 -9.09 8.44 25.96
CA GLU A 182 -7.77 8.62 26.58
C GLU A 182 -6.62 8.34 25.60
N MET A 183 -6.72 7.26 24.82
CA MET A 183 -5.64 6.80 23.94
C MET A 183 -5.47 7.68 22.70
N LEU A 184 -6.55 8.26 22.19
CA LEU A 184 -6.54 9.13 21.01
C LEU A 184 -6.38 10.62 21.34
N GLY A 185 -6.23 10.96 22.63
CA GLY A 185 -5.99 12.34 23.08
C GLY A 185 -7.25 13.22 23.05
N GLY A 186 -8.39 12.63 23.42
CA GLY A 186 -9.68 13.30 23.59
C GLY A 186 -9.58 14.61 24.38
N VAL A 187 -10.34 15.60 23.90
CA VAL A 187 -10.35 17.01 24.35
C VAL A 187 -10.74 17.18 25.81
#